data_AF-A0A920PQV4-F1
#
_entry.id   AF-A0A920PQV4-F1
#
_cell.length_a   1.000
_cell.length_b   1.000
_cell.length_c   1.000
_cell.angle_alpha   90.00
_cell.angle_beta   90.00
_cell.angle_gamma   90.00
#
_symmetry.space_group_name_H-M   'P 1'
#
loop_
_entity.id
_entity.type
_entity.pdbx_description
1 polymer ?
#
loop_
_entity_poly.entity_id
_entity_poly.type
_entity_poly.pdbx_seq_one_letter_code
_entity_poly.pdbx_strand_id
1 'polypeptide(L)'
;MVTGPLNIKALVFDVFGTVVDWHTSVTKHAENFGKANGVTADWVDFAESWRAKYRPFMDKVRTGELPWTELDTLHRMGLEELLDDFGIIGISEEAKADLNLPLASVGSVAGLSPWTH
;
A
#
# COMPACT_ATOMS: atom_id res chain seq x y z
N MET A 1 0.03 -21.09 -46.19
CA MET A 1 0.55 -20.06 -45.26
C MET A 1 0.30 -20.56 -43.85
N VAL A 2 1.34 -20.62 -43.01
CA VAL A 2 1.30 -21.21 -41.66
C VAL A 2 0.88 -20.14 -40.65
N THR A 3 -0.17 -20.38 -39.87
CA THR A 3 -0.45 -19.63 -38.63
C THR A 3 0.28 -20.34 -37.49
N GLY A 4 1.48 -19.87 -37.13
CA GLY A 4 2.21 -20.38 -35.98
C GLY A 4 1.51 -20.00 -34.67
N PRO A 5 1.64 -20.80 -33.59
CA PRO A 5 1.10 -20.43 -32.28
C PRO A 5 1.75 -19.13 -31.81
N LEU A 6 0.94 -18.21 -31.29
CA LEU A 6 1.44 -16.97 -30.66
C LEU A 6 2.35 -17.36 -29.49
N ASN A 7 3.66 -17.22 -29.68
CA ASN A 7 4.66 -17.44 -28.64
C ASN A 7 4.64 -16.24 -27.67
N ILE A 8 3.61 -16.18 -26.83
CA ILE A 8 3.50 -15.17 -25.78
C ILE A 8 4.55 -15.48 -24.71
N LYS A 9 5.54 -14.59 -24.56
CA LYS A 9 6.67 -14.77 -23.63
C LYS A 9 6.47 -14.10 -22.26
N ALA A 10 5.46 -13.24 -22.12
CA ALA A 10 5.08 -12.64 -20.85
C ALA A 10 3.61 -12.18 -20.90
N LEU A 11 2.87 -12.46 -19.83
CA LEU A 11 1.62 -11.77 -19.48
C LEU A 11 1.93 -10.85 -18.29
N VAL A 12 1.60 -9.57 -18.42
CA VAL A 12 1.60 -8.64 -17.29
C VAL A 12 0.14 -8.55 -16.83
N PHE A 13 -0.12 -9.02 -15.61
CA PHE A 13 -1.41 -8.84 -14.96
C PHE A 13 -1.37 -7.59 -14.10
N ASP A 14 -2.37 -6.73 -14.23
CA ASP A 14 -2.61 -5.67 -13.26
C ASP A 14 -3.15 -6.28 -11.96
N VAL A 15 -2.41 -6.13 -10.87
CA VAL A 15 -2.75 -6.72 -9.55
C VAL A 15 -3.79 -5.85 -8.82
N PHE A 16 -3.82 -4.55 -9.09
CA PHE A 16 -4.69 -3.62 -8.38
C PHE A 16 -6.14 -3.74 -8.88
N GLY A 17 -7.03 -4.27 -8.02
CA GLY A 17 -8.47 -4.26 -8.24
C GLY A 17 -9.02 -5.34 -9.17
N THR A 18 -8.17 -6.14 -9.84
CA THR A 18 -8.65 -7.19 -10.76
C THR A 18 -8.39 -8.63 -10.27
N VAL A 19 -7.45 -8.86 -9.35
CA VAL A 19 -7.17 -10.22 -8.79
C VAL A 19 -7.14 -10.25 -7.26
N VAL A 20 -6.90 -9.12 -6.59
CA VAL A 20 -6.81 -9.07 -5.12
C VAL A 20 -7.73 -7.97 -4.59
N ASP A 21 -8.66 -8.35 -3.71
CA ASP A 21 -9.50 -7.44 -2.95
C ASP A 21 -8.66 -6.80 -1.82
N TRP A 22 -7.82 -5.83 -2.23
CA TRP A 22 -6.91 -5.11 -1.33
C TRP A 22 -7.70 -4.36 -0.26
N HIS A 23 -8.86 -3.78 -0.61
CA HIS A 23 -9.66 -2.97 0.29
C HIS A 23 -10.16 -3.81 1.46
N THR A 24 -10.86 -4.91 1.17
CA THR A 24 -11.34 -5.82 2.22
C THR A 24 -10.19 -6.42 3.03
N SER A 25 -9.05 -6.73 2.41
CA SER A 25 -7.89 -7.28 3.12
C SER A 25 -7.29 -6.27 4.10
N VAL A 26 -7.09 -5.01 3.66
CA VAL A 26 -6.52 -3.94 4.49
C VAL A 26 -7.50 -3.56 5.61
N THR A 27 -8.80 -3.43 5.31
CA THR A 27 -9.83 -3.14 6.31
C THR A 27 -9.86 -4.22 7.40
N LYS A 28 -9.89 -5.51 7.03
CA LYS A 28 -9.89 -6.61 8.01
C LYS A 28 -8.63 -6.62 8.88
N HIS A 29 -7.48 -6.30 8.29
CA HIS A 29 -6.22 -6.22 9.04
C HIS A 29 -6.25 -5.05 10.03
N ALA A 30 -6.74 -3.88 9.59
CA ALA A 30 -6.89 -2.70 10.42
C ALA A 30 -7.92 -2.91 11.56
N GLU A 31 -9.02 -3.62 11.30
CA GLU A 31 -9.97 -4.04 12.34
C GLU A 31 -9.33 -4.92 13.41
N ASN A 32 -8.48 -5.88 13.00
CA ASN A 32 -7.79 -6.76 13.93
C ASN A 32 -6.75 -6.00 14.75
N PHE A 33 -6.02 -5.09 14.11
CA PHE A 33 -5.14 -4.13 14.78
C PHE A 33 -5.91 -3.31 15.82
N GLY A 34 -7.10 -2.79 15.47
CA GLY A 34 -7.97 -2.06 16.38
C GLY A 34 -8.35 -2.88 17.61
N LYS A 35 -8.80 -4.13 17.41
CA LYS A 35 -9.15 -5.05 18.50
C LYS A 35 -7.96 -5.37 19.41
N ALA A 36 -6.78 -5.59 18.83
CA ALA A 36 -5.58 -5.93 19.59
C ALA A 36 -5.03 -4.75 20.42
N ASN A 37 -5.23 -3.52 19.95
CA ASN A 37 -4.68 -2.31 20.57
C ASN A 37 -5.73 -1.45 21.30
N GLY A 38 -6.99 -1.89 21.38
CA GLY A 38 -8.07 -1.13 22.02
C GLY A 38 -8.47 0.15 21.27
N VAL A 39 -8.24 0.20 19.96
CA VAL A 39 -8.54 1.36 19.11
C VAL A 39 -9.85 1.12 18.36
N THR A 40 -10.69 2.15 18.34
CA THR A 40 -11.92 2.18 17.54
C THR A 40 -11.79 3.29 16.50
N ALA A 41 -12.00 2.95 15.23
CA ALA A 41 -11.99 3.87 14.10
C ALA A 41 -12.92 3.34 13.01
N ASP A 42 -13.24 4.17 12.02
CA ASP A 42 -13.82 3.70 10.77
C ASP A 42 -12.72 3.06 9.92
N TRP A 43 -12.62 1.73 9.97
CA TRP A 43 -11.56 0.97 9.30
C TRP A 43 -11.73 0.87 7.78
N VAL A 44 -12.91 1.21 7.26
CA VAL A 44 -13.15 1.34 5.82
C VAL A 44 -12.56 2.67 5.36
N ASP A 45 -12.96 3.77 5.99
CA ASP A 45 -12.41 5.11 5.70
C ASP A 45 -10.90 5.17 5.93
N PHE A 46 -10.39 4.49 6.96
CA PHE A 46 -8.96 4.35 7.20
C PHE A 46 -8.23 3.71 6.02
N ALA A 47 -8.75 2.60 5.47
CA ALA A 47 -8.12 1.91 4.35
C ALA A 47 -8.13 2.76 3.06
N GLU A 48 -9.24 3.45 2.79
CA GLU A 48 -9.37 4.35 1.64
C GLU A 48 -8.44 5.56 1.77
N SER A 49 -8.41 6.20 2.94
CA SER A 49 -7.56 7.34 3.26
C SER A 49 -6.07 6.97 3.18
N TRP A 50 -5.70 5.77 3.63
CA TRP A 50 -4.33 5.29 3.50
C TRP A 50 -3.93 5.13 2.02
N ARG A 51 -4.80 4.51 1.22
CA ARG A 51 -4.56 4.34 -0.22
C ARG A 51 -4.43 5.68 -0.93
N ALA A 52 -5.21 6.68 -0.52
CA ALA A 52 -5.18 8.03 -1.07
C ALA A 52 -3.85 8.76 -0.81
N LYS A 53 -3.19 8.50 0.34
CA LYS A 53 -1.88 9.09 0.67
C LYS A 53 -0.73 8.63 -0.24
N TYR A 54 -0.87 7.48 -0.91
CA TYR A 54 0.14 6.97 -1.85
C TYR A 54 0.56 7.99 -2.92
N ARG A 55 -0.42 8.63 -3.58
CA ARG A 55 -0.16 9.51 -4.72
C ARG A 55 0.57 10.79 -4.29
N PRO A 56 0.17 11.50 -3.23
CA PRO A 56 0.93 12.63 -2.69
C PRO A 56 2.39 12.29 -2.37
N PHE A 57 2.68 11.16 -1.72
CA PHE A 57 4.05 10.76 -1.40
C PHE A 57 4.89 10.42 -2.64
N MET A 58 4.30 9.71 -3.61
CA MET A 58 4.94 9.47 -4.90
C MET A 58 5.22 10.78 -5.67
N ASP A 59 4.32 11.75 -5.58
CA ASP A 59 4.49 13.04 -6.24
C ASP A 59 5.64 13.84 -5.62
N LYS A 60 5.84 13.78 -4.29
CA LYS A 60 7.01 14.38 -3.61
C LYS A 60 8.33 13.82 -4.13
N VAL A 61 8.42 12.51 -4.37
CA VAL A 61 9.60 11.90 -4.99
C VAL A 61 9.76 12.36 -6.44
N ARG A 62 8.67 12.42 -7.22
CA ARG A 62 8.69 12.85 -8.62
C ARG A 62 9.13 14.31 -8.81
N THR A 63 8.74 15.19 -7.90
CA THR A 63 9.10 16.62 -7.95
C THR A 63 10.47 16.91 -7.32
N GLY A 64 11.13 15.91 -6.73
CA GLY A 64 12.42 16.05 -6.06
C GLY A 64 12.35 16.66 -4.67
N GLU A 65 11.15 16.78 -4.08
CA GLU A 65 10.96 17.16 -2.68
C GLU A 65 11.46 16.07 -1.73
N LEU A 66 11.30 14.80 -2.12
CA LEU A 66 11.94 13.65 -1.49
C LEU A 66 12.97 13.02 -2.44
N PRO A 67 14.09 12.50 -1.90
CA PRO A 67 14.97 11.65 -2.70
C PRO A 67 14.24 10.38 -3.12
N TRP A 68 14.85 9.62 -4.04
CA TRP A 68 14.36 8.27 -4.33
C TRP A 68 14.17 7.50 -3.03
N THR A 69 12.97 6.97 -2.85
CA THR A 69 12.52 6.35 -1.60
C THR A 69 11.76 5.08 -1.95
N GLU A 70 12.07 4.01 -1.22
CA GLU A 70 11.44 2.70 -1.33
C GLU A 70 9.93 2.79 -1.06
N LEU A 71 9.13 1.98 -1.76
CA LEU A 71 7.68 2.09 -1.73
C LEU A 71 7.10 1.79 -0.35
N ASP A 72 7.68 0.81 0.34
CA ASP A 72 7.30 0.43 1.69
C ASP A 72 7.58 1.55 2.70
N THR A 73 8.64 2.34 2.44
CA THR A 73 8.96 3.52 3.24
C THR A 73 7.91 4.61 3.02
N LEU A 74 7.47 4.84 1.78
CA LEU A 74 6.39 5.80 1.49
C LEU A 74 5.07 5.39 2.13
N HIS A 75 4.72 4.10 2.10
CA HIS A 75 3.53 3.58 2.79
C HIS A 75 3.63 3.78 4.31
N ARG A 76 4.80 3.54 4.92
CA ARG A 76 5.04 3.77 6.35
C ARG A 76 4.91 5.24 6.73
N MET A 77 5.45 6.15 5.91
CA MET A 77 5.30 7.60 6.12
C MET A 77 3.83 8.02 6.05
N GLY A 78 3.11 7.52 5.04
CA GLY A 78 1.67 7.76 4.92
C GLY A 78 0.86 7.18 6.09
N LEU A 79 1.28 6.03 6.63
CA LEU A 79 0.66 5.44 7.82
C LEU A 79 0.83 6.32 9.05
N GLU A 80 2.02 6.88 9.29
CA GLU A 80 2.23 7.78 10.43
C GLU A 80 1.31 9.00 10.35
N GLU A 81 1.27 9.68 9.20
CA GLU A 81 0.35 10.81 9.02
C GLU A 81 -1.12 10.40 9.20
N LEU A 82 -1.48 9.19 8.76
CA LEU A 82 -2.86 8.70 8.87
C LEU A 82 -3.26 8.38 10.30
N LEU A 83 -2.36 7.77 11.08
CA LEU A 83 -2.61 7.50 12.49
C LEU A 83 -2.87 8.82 13.24
N ASP A 84 -2.10 9.86 12.93
CA ASP A 84 -2.31 11.21 13.47
C ASP A 84 -3.66 11.81 13.02
N ASP A 85 -4.00 11.71 11.73
CA ASP A 85 -5.28 12.20 11.19
C ASP A 85 -6.50 11.54 11.87
N PHE A 86 -6.38 10.26 12.24
CA PHE A 86 -7.41 9.50 12.94
C PHE A 86 -7.33 9.61 14.47
N GLY A 87 -6.37 10.36 15.02
CA GLY A 87 -6.17 10.52 16.46
C GLY A 87 -5.72 9.23 17.18
N ILE A 88 -5.12 8.30 16.45
CA ILE A 88 -4.66 7.01 16.96
C ILE A 88 -3.26 7.17 17.54
N ILE A 89 -3.18 7.30 18.86
CA ILE A 89 -1.93 7.55 19.60
C ILE A 89 -1.55 6.36 20.49
N GLY A 90 -0.28 6.31 20.91
CA GLY A 90 0.19 5.33 21.90
C GLY A 90 0.37 3.90 21.36
N ILE A 91 0.44 3.75 20.04
CA ILE A 91 0.68 2.47 19.38
C ILE A 91 2.18 2.17 19.34
N SER A 92 2.56 0.93 19.65
CA SER A 92 3.96 0.50 19.59
C SER A 92 4.48 0.41 18.16
N GLU A 93 5.79 0.55 17.98
CA GLU A 93 6.39 0.47 16.65
C GLU A 93 6.20 -0.92 16.00
N GLU A 94 6.14 -1.98 16.80
CA GLU A 94 5.85 -3.34 16.33
C GLU A 94 4.43 -3.45 15.79
N ALA A 95 3.45 -2.85 16.48
CA ALA A 95 2.07 -2.87 16.04
C ALA A 95 1.86 -2.01 14.77
N LYS A 96 2.57 -0.88 14.64
CA LYS A 96 2.58 -0.09 13.40
C LYS A 96 3.25 -0.84 12.25
N ALA A 97 4.35 -1.55 12.52
CA ALA A 97 5.03 -2.37 11.52
C ALA A 97 4.13 -3.50 11.01
N ASP A 98 3.43 -4.19 11.91
CA ASP A 98 2.43 -5.22 11.54
C ASP A 98 1.29 -4.63 10.71
N LEU A 99 0.77 -3.46 11.11
CA LEU A 99 -0.27 -2.76 10.36
C LEU A 99 0.18 -2.41 8.93
N ASN A 100 1.46 -2.09 8.71
CA ASN A 100 2.04 -1.73 7.41
C ASN A 100 2.18 -2.90 6.42
N LEU A 101 2.16 -4.15 6.89
CA LEU A 101 2.44 -5.33 6.06
C LEU A 101 1.48 -5.53 4.86
N PRO A 102 0.15 -5.38 4.99
CA PRO A 102 -0.77 -5.67 3.88
C PRO A 102 -0.53 -4.74 2.67
N LEU A 103 -0.34 -3.44 2.88
CA LEU A 103 -0.11 -2.49 1.79
C LEU A 103 1.31 -2.54 1.22
N ALA A 104 2.31 -2.81 2.05
CA ALA A 104 3.67 -3.09 1.58
C ALA A 104 3.71 -4.29 0.63
N SER A 105 3.04 -5.38 1.02
CA SER A 105 2.97 -6.60 0.19
C SER A 105 2.31 -6.34 -1.17
N VAL A 106 1.26 -5.51 -1.21
CA VAL A 106 0.55 -5.13 -2.44
C VAL A 106 1.38 -4.19 -3.32
N GLY A 107 2.21 -3.33 -2.73
CA GLY A 107 3.16 -2.48 -3.47
C GLY A 107 4.29 -3.27 -4.13
N SER A 108 4.80 -4.29 -3.46
CA SER A 108 5.91 -5.11 -3.94
C SER A 108 5.57 -5.96 -5.17
N VAL A 109 4.35 -6.53 -5.25
CA VAL A 109 3.91 -7.27 -6.45
C VAL A 109 3.66 -6.40 -7.68
N ALA A 110 3.52 -5.08 -7.52
CA ALA A 110 3.26 -4.17 -8.64
C ALA A 110 4.50 -3.83 -9.47
N GLY A 111 5.72 -4.16 -9.01
CA GLY A 111 6.94 -4.06 -9.82
C GLY A 111 7.20 -2.70 -10.49
N LEU A 112 6.59 -1.61 -10.01
CA LEU A 112 6.79 -0.27 -10.54
C LEU A 112 8.04 0.34 -9.92
N SER A 113 9.21 -0.16 -10.31
CA SER A 113 10.38 0.70 -10.43
C SER A 113 10.26 1.46 -11.75
N PRO A 114 10.11 2.80 -11.75
CA PRO A 114 10.23 3.58 -12.99
C PRO A 114 11.68 3.65 -13.50
N TRP A 115 12.64 3.01 -12.81
CA TRP A 115 14.08 3.14 -13.05
C TRP A 115 14.75 1.78 -13.19
N THR A 116 14.40 1.06 -14.25
CA THR A 116 15.27 0.03 -14.84
C THR A 116 15.29 0.22 -16.35
N HIS A 117 16.11 1.16 -16.81
CA HIS A 117 16.71 1.22 -18.15
C HIS A 117 18.15 1.70 -17.98
#